data_AF-A0A851UJ66-F1
#
_entry.id   AF-A0A851UJ66-F1
#
_cell.length_a   1.000
_cell.length_b   1.000
_cell.length_c   1.000
_cell.angle_alpha   90.00
_cell.angle_beta   90.00
_cell.angle_gamma   90.00
#
_symmetry.space_group_name_H-M   'P 1'
#
loop_
_entity.id
_entity.type
_entity.pdbx_description
1 polymer ?
#
loop_
_entity_poly.entity_id
_entity_poly.type
_entity_poly.pdbx_seq_one_letter_code
_entity_poly.pdbx_strand_id
1 'polypeptide(L)'
;FQEWQSAQTKGCFYLEEDGEIISHKYRLYLPQRSAVCVTIKPCRIPQAEGKSCHWLSVDTALFILKENGTQENLQFVTFTELQNKEMFGWRGELGAGVYWLLPFTTGCRLRKVKTQIPGEAKLLWRNEDGELALTKEFRCLQREQILKCCFYSFETESFEMKKNELTRQGFLDLNLMEANDQDGDPWDLWVTLLSLGYNKALEMTEACPFVIDVCAERCKPRIKVAALEAGGSKLSRAVCTAALLEGEPQALRG
;
A
#
# COMPACT_ATOMS: atom_id res chain seq x y z
N PHE A 1 -15.27 29.25 -7.16
CA PHE A 1 -14.47 28.28 -6.39
C PHE A 1 -13.59 27.54 -7.38
N GLN A 2 -12.28 27.60 -7.23
CA GLN A 2 -11.37 26.87 -8.11
C GLN A 2 -11.39 25.40 -7.71
N GLU A 3 -11.77 24.53 -8.65
CA GLU A 3 -11.96 23.10 -8.39
C GLU A 3 -10.59 22.42 -8.27
N TRP A 4 -10.37 21.72 -7.15
CA TRP A 4 -9.15 20.94 -6.94
C TRP A 4 -9.20 19.67 -7.77
N GLN A 5 -8.18 19.45 -8.59
CA GLN A 5 -8.05 18.25 -9.40
C GLN A 5 -7.26 17.19 -8.64
N SER A 6 -7.75 15.95 -8.62
CA SER A 6 -7.16 14.87 -7.83
C SER A 6 -6.61 13.72 -8.69
N ALA A 7 -5.62 13.05 -8.13
CA ALA A 7 -5.14 11.75 -8.56
C ALA A 7 -4.94 10.86 -7.32
N GLN A 8 -5.30 9.59 -7.45
CA GLN A 8 -5.14 8.60 -6.40
C GLN A 8 -4.24 7.47 -6.91
N THR A 9 -3.44 6.91 -6.02
CA THR A 9 -2.71 5.67 -6.26
C THR A 9 -2.70 4.82 -5.00
N LYS A 10 -2.34 3.55 -5.15
CA LYS A 10 -2.33 2.56 -4.08
C LYS A 10 -0.94 1.95 -3.96
N GLY A 11 -0.64 1.39 -2.80
CA GLY A 11 0.61 0.70 -2.54
C GLY A 11 0.53 -0.15 -1.30
N CYS A 12 1.70 -0.65 -0.91
CA CYS A 12 1.86 -1.48 0.26
C CYS A 12 3.30 -1.38 0.79
N PHE A 13 3.43 -1.51 2.11
CA PHE A 13 4.67 -1.89 2.78
C PHE A 13 4.71 -3.40 2.92
N TYR A 14 5.83 -4.03 2.58
CA TYR A 14 6.06 -5.46 2.82
C TYR A 14 7.24 -5.65 3.75
N LEU A 15 7.15 -6.65 4.62
CA LEU A 15 8.20 -7.04 5.55
C LEU A 15 8.93 -8.28 5.02
N GLU A 16 10.16 -8.08 4.57
CA GLU A 16 11.03 -9.15 4.08
C GLU A 16 11.51 -10.06 5.23
N GLU A 17 12.05 -11.23 4.88
CA GLU A 17 12.53 -12.21 5.86
C GLU A 17 13.67 -11.69 6.74
N ASP A 18 14.53 -10.82 6.21
CA ASP A 18 15.62 -10.17 6.91
C ASP A 18 15.17 -8.99 7.79
N GLY A 19 13.88 -8.66 7.76
CA GLY A 19 13.29 -7.54 8.48
C GLY A 19 13.37 -6.20 7.73
N GLU A 20 13.89 -6.18 6.50
CA GLU A 20 13.83 -5.00 5.64
C GLU A 20 12.39 -4.70 5.24
N ILE A 21 12.08 -3.41 5.07
CA ILE A 21 10.77 -2.97 4.59
C ILE A 21 10.93 -2.46 3.18
N ILE A 22 10.25 -3.13 2.25
CA ILE A 22 10.12 -2.69 0.87
C ILE A 22 8.77 -2.00 0.66
N SER A 23 8.74 -1.02 -0.23
CA SER A 23 7.49 -0.34 -0.58
C SER A 23 7.52 0.22 -2.00
N HIS A 24 6.34 0.55 -2.49
CA HIS A 24 6.19 1.19 -3.79
C HIS A 24 6.74 2.62 -3.74
N LYS A 25 7.52 3.02 -4.74
CA LYS A 25 7.96 4.40 -4.96
C LYS A 25 7.19 5.00 -6.11
N TYR A 26 6.87 6.28 -6.02
CA TYR A 26 6.02 6.95 -7.01
C TYR A 26 6.69 8.18 -7.61
N ARG A 27 6.38 8.45 -8.87
CA ARG A 27 6.67 9.72 -9.54
C ARG A 27 5.40 10.51 -9.73
N LEU A 28 5.38 11.71 -9.18
CA LEU A 28 4.33 12.72 -9.33
C LEU A 28 4.80 13.81 -10.29
N TYR A 29 4.08 14.01 -11.38
CA TYR A 29 4.28 15.10 -12.31
C TYR A 29 3.25 16.20 -12.11
N LEU A 30 3.74 17.43 -11.94
CA LEU A 30 2.96 18.66 -11.88
C LEU A 30 3.33 19.55 -13.07
N PRO A 31 2.41 19.82 -14.01
CA PRO A 31 2.70 20.63 -15.19
C PRO A 31 2.90 22.12 -14.88
N GLN A 32 2.37 22.62 -13.76
CA GLN A 32 2.55 23.99 -13.33
C GLN A 32 2.59 24.11 -11.81
N ARG A 33 3.10 25.25 -11.32
CA ARG A 33 3.09 25.58 -9.89
C ARG A 33 1.66 25.58 -9.36
N SER A 34 1.42 24.94 -8.23
CA SER A 34 0.09 24.80 -7.63
C SER A 34 0.18 24.63 -6.13
N ALA A 35 -0.86 25.08 -5.43
CA ALA A 35 -1.20 24.56 -4.12
C ALA A 35 -1.54 23.08 -4.27
N VAL A 36 -0.94 22.25 -3.42
CA VAL A 36 -1.07 20.79 -3.40
C VAL A 36 -1.41 20.33 -1.99
N CYS A 37 -2.27 19.33 -1.90
CA CYS A 37 -2.57 18.54 -0.71
C CYS A 37 -2.20 17.10 -1.04
N VAL A 38 -1.31 16.51 -0.25
CA VAL A 38 -0.90 15.12 -0.39
C VAL A 38 -1.31 14.40 0.88
N THR A 39 -1.92 13.23 0.75
CA THR A 39 -2.21 12.37 1.89
C THR A 39 -1.81 10.93 1.62
N ILE A 40 -1.40 10.23 2.67
CA ILE A 40 -1.21 8.79 2.70
C ILE A 40 -2.02 8.21 3.85
N LYS A 41 -2.70 7.09 3.60
CA LYS A 41 -3.55 6.42 4.58
C LYS A 41 -3.36 4.91 4.51
N PRO A 42 -2.87 4.27 5.58
CA PRO A 42 -2.93 2.82 5.72
C PRO A 42 -4.37 2.31 5.63
N CYS A 43 -4.57 1.24 4.87
CA CYS A 43 -5.88 0.63 4.69
C CYS A 43 -6.25 -0.21 5.90
N ARG A 44 -7.45 0.00 6.44
CA ARG A 44 -8.04 -0.91 7.43
C ARG A 44 -8.40 -2.23 6.74
N ILE A 45 -7.77 -3.32 7.14
CA ILE A 45 -8.18 -4.67 6.74
C ILE A 45 -9.08 -5.22 7.85
N PRO A 46 -10.39 -5.43 7.58
CA PRO A 46 -11.25 -6.15 8.51
C PRO A 46 -10.72 -7.57 8.64
N GLN A 47 -10.36 -7.98 9.85
CA GLN A 47 -10.14 -9.39 10.13
C GLN A 47 -11.50 -10.07 10.35
N ALA A 48 -11.53 -11.41 10.34
CA ALA A 48 -12.71 -12.19 10.72
C ALA A 48 -13.33 -11.65 12.04
N GLU A 49 -14.66 -11.72 12.15
CA GLU A 49 -15.43 -11.19 13.29
C GLU A 49 -14.76 -11.57 14.64
N GLY A 50 -14.46 -10.56 15.45
CA GLY A 50 -13.85 -10.74 16.78
C GLY A 50 -12.33 -10.60 16.87
N LYS A 51 -11.60 -10.41 15.76
CA LYS A 51 -10.14 -10.22 15.79
C LYS A 51 -9.72 -8.75 15.64
N SER A 52 -8.80 -8.28 16.49
CA SER A 52 -8.31 -6.89 16.47
C SER A 52 -7.25 -6.68 15.39
N CYS A 53 -7.47 -5.69 14.51
CA CYS A 53 -6.50 -5.31 13.49
C CYS A 53 -5.37 -4.48 14.11
N HIS A 54 -4.20 -5.10 14.33
CA HIS A 54 -3.03 -4.42 14.91
C HIS A 54 -2.43 -3.35 13.95
N TRP A 55 -2.79 -3.39 12.66
CA TRP A 55 -2.27 -2.50 11.61
C TRP A 55 -2.75 -1.07 11.66
N LEU A 56 -3.85 -0.79 12.37
CA LEU A 56 -4.37 0.57 12.58
C LEU A 56 -3.37 1.51 13.28
N SER A 57 -2.24 0.95 13.69
CA SER A 57 -1.19 1.62 14.42
C SER A 57 0.07 1.87 13.59
N VAL A 58 0.24 1.34 12.36
CA VAL A 58 1.49 1.53 11.59
C VAL A 58 1.74 3.02 11.37
N ASP A 59 2.82 3.51 11.96
CA ASP A 59 3.30 4.86 11.73
C ASP A 59 3.69 4.98 10.26
N THR A 60 3.11 5.98 9.59
CA THR A 60 3.24 6.13 8.14
C THR A 60 3.56 7.57 7.82
N ALA A 61 4.56 7.77 6.96
CA ALA A 61 4.88 9.05 6.38
C ALA A 61 5.10 8.89 4.87
N LEU A 62 4.96 9.99 4.14
CA LEU A 62 5.29 10.06 2.72
C LEU A 62 6.27 11.22 2.52
N PHE A 63 7.50 10.88 2.15
CA PHE A 63 8.54 11.86 1.85
C PHE A 63 8.40 12.36 0.42
N ILE A 64 8.48 13.67 0.24
CA ILE A 64 8.36 14.35 -1.06
C ILE A 64 9.73 14.92 -1.42
N LEU A 65 10.30 14.42 -2.50
CA LEU A 65 11.59 14.87 -3.03
C LEU A 65 11.39 15.40 -4.45
N LYS A 66 12.08 16.49 -4.82
CA LYS A 66 12.04 17.06 -6.18
C LYS A 66 13.19 16.52 -7.03
N GLU A 67 12.88 16.14 -8.26
CA GLU A 67 13.88 15.75 -9.27
C GLU A 67 14.57 17.01 -9.84
N ASN A 68 15.90 17.08 -9.73
CA ASN A 68 16.70 18.20 -10.21
C ASN A 68 17.62 17.76 -11.37
N GLY A 69 17.11 17.85 -12.60
CA GLY A 69 17.86 17.52 -13.81
C GLY A 69 17.88 16.03 -14.14
N THR A 70 18.31 15.16 -13.21
CA THR A 70 18.34 13.70 -13.38
C THR A 70 17.55 12.99 -12.29
N GLN A 71 17.13 11.74 -12.55
CA GLN A 71 16.38 10.88 -11.62
C GLN A 71 17.14 10.52 -10.33
N GLU A 72 18.47 10.68 -10.32
CA GLU A 72 19.30 10.41 -9.15
C GLU A 72 19.48 11.64 -8.26
N ASN A 73 19.38 12.83 -8.83
CA ASN A 73 19.54 14.08 -8.11
C ASN A 73 18.22 14.53 -7.48
N LEU A 74 17.91 13.92 -6.33
CA LEU A 74 16.70 14.21 -5.57
C LEU A 74 16.97 15.17 -4.42
N GLN A 75 16.25 16.30 -4.40
CA GLN A 75 16.26 17.27 -3.32
C GLN A 75 15.07 17.03 -2.40
N PHE A 76 15.33 16.89 -1.10
CA PHE A 76 14.25 16.82 -0.10
C PHE A 76 13.43 18.12 -0.10
N VAL A 77 12.11 17.99 -0.10
CA VAL A 77 11.17 19.12 -0.03
C VAL A 77 10.47 19.16 1.32
N THR A 78 9.78 18.07 1.67
CA THR A 78 8.93 17.96 2.88
C THR A 78 8.45 16.52 3.05
N PHE A 79 7.66 16.24 4.07
CA PHE A 79 6.98 14.97 4.30
C PHE A 79 5.59 15.19 4.90
N THR A 80 4.77 14.14 4.97
CA THR A 80 3.45 14.21 5.61
C THR A 80 3.55 14.27 7.13
N GLU A 81 3.57 15.49 7.66
CA GLU A 81 3.70 15.80 9.09
C GLU A 81 2.36 15.85 9.83
N LEU A 82 1.26 16.12 9.12
CA LEU A 82 -0.05 16.32 9.75
C LEU A 82 -0.77 14.99 9.91
N GLN A 83 -1.11 14.62 11.15
CA GLN A 83 -1.94 13.46 11.42
C GLN A 83 -3.39 13.88 11.71
N ASN A 84 -4.34 13.35 10.94
CA ASN A 84 -5.76 13.40 11.25
C ASN A 84 -6.31 11.97 11.32
N LYS A 85 -6.49 11.46 12.54
CA LYS A 85 -6.84 10.05 12.82
C LYS A 85 -5.80 9.11 12.20
N GLU A 86 -6.14 8.45 11.10
CA GLU A 86 -5.31 7.47 10.37
C GLU A 86 -4.80 8.00 9.02
N MET A 87 -5.04 9.28 8.75
CA MET A 87 -4.59 9.94 7.52
C MET A 87 -3.42 10.85 7.87
N PHE A 88 -2.33 10.68 7.13
CA PHE A 88 -1.14 11.52 7.24
C PHE A 88 -1.08 12.42 6.02
N GLY A 89 -0.91 13.72 6.21
CA GLY A 89 -1.03 14.69 5.14
C GLY A 89 -0.02 15.81 5.19
N TRP A 90 0.12 16.46 4.05
CA TRP A 90 0.86 17.70 3.88
C TRP A 90 0.10 18.60 2.92
N ARG A 91 0.13 19.92 3.16
CA ARG A 91 -0.43 20.92 2.26
C ARG A 91 0.54 22.08 2.09
N GLY A 92 0.78 22.49 0.86
CA GLY A 92 1.63 23.62 0.55
C GLY A 92 1.75 23.88 -0.95
N GLU A 93 2.67 24.76 -1.33
CA GLU A 93 2.94 25.10 -2.73
C GLU A 93 4.06 24.23 -3.30
N LEU A 94 3.81 23.60 -4.44
CA LEU A 94 4.83 22.90 -5.22
C LEU A 94 5.00 23.56 -6.58
N GLY A 95 6.25 23.73 -7.02
CA GLY A 95 6.56 24.21 -8.36
C GLY A 95 6.25 23.17 -9.45
N ALA A 96 6.30 23.58 -10.71
CA ALA A 96 6.26 22.65 -11.84
C ALA A 96 7.45 21.67 -11.78
N GLY A 97 7.23 20.42 -12.20
CA GLY A 97 8.29 19.42 -12.30
C GLY A 97 7.85 18.01 -11.90
N VAL A 98 8.86 17.16 -11.68
CA VAL A 98 8.68 15.78 -11.22
C VAL A 98 9.14 15.66 -9.77
N TYR A 99 8.33 14.97 -8.98
CA TYR A 99 8.57 14.70 -7.58
C TYR A 99 8.55 13.19 -7.34
N TRP A 100 9.44 12.72 -6.48
CA TRP A 100 9.43 11.37 -5.94
C TRP A 100 8.66 11.36 -4.63
N LEU A 101 7.69 10.46 -4.53
CA LEU A 101 6.96 10.19 -3.29
C LEU A 101 7.45 8.86 -2.75
N LEU A 102 8.06 8.90 -1.57
CA LEU A 102 8.68 7.74 -0.92
C LEU A 102 7.91 7.43 0.37
N PRO A 103 7.05 6.39 0.36
CA PRO A 103 6.40 5.92 1.57
C PRO A 103 7.43 5.47 2.59
N PHE A 104 7.15 5.71 3.85
CA PHE A 104 8.01 5.37 4.97
C PHE A 104 7.17 4.91 6.16
N THR A 105 7.71 3.94 6.87
CA THR A 105 7.28 3.52 8.20
C THR A 105 8.54 3.18 8.99
N THR A 106 8.54 3.39 10.31
CA THR A 106 9.62 2.91 11.18
C THR A 106 9.62 1.40 11.31
N GLY A 107 8.56 0.71 10.88
CA GLY A 107 8.46 -0.75 10.99
C GLY A 107 8.23 -1.26 12.42
N CYS A 108 8.20 -0.39 13.44
CA CYS A 108 8.10 -0.80 14.84
C CYS A 108 6.86 -1.66 15.11
N ARG A 109 5.80 -1.42 14.33
CA ARG A 109 4.50 -2.09 14.40
C ARG A 109 4.23 -3.04 13.21
N LEU A 110 5.22 -3.21 12.32
CA LEU A 110 5.23 -4.20 11.24
C LEU A 110 6.12 -5.36 11.70
N ARG A 111 5.52 -6.38 12.32
CA ARG A 111 6.24 -7.53 12.89
C ARG A 111 5.69 -8.83 12.32
N LYS A 112 6.59 -9.71 11.84
CA LYS A 112 6.25 -11.12 11.56
C LYS A 112 5.79 -11.76 12.87
N VAL A 113 4.51 -12.13 12.92
CA VAL A 113 3.93 -12.83 14.08
C VAL A 113 4.42 -14.28 14.02
N LYS A 114 5.40 -14.63 14.87
CA LYS A 114 5.96 -16.00 14.97
C LYS A 114 5.09 -16.98 15.76
N THR A 115 3.97 -16.54 16.32
CA THR A 115 3.12 -17.40 17.13
C THR A 115 2.52 -18.50 16.26
N GLN A 116 2.70 -19.75 16.68
CA GLN A 116 2.05 -20.90 16.07
C GLN A 116 0.54 -20.66 16.10
N ILE A 117 -0.05 -20.51 14.93
CA ILE A 117 -1.49 -20.32 14.77
C ILE A 117 -2.14 -21.70 14.91
N PRO A 118 -3.29 -21.84 15.60
CA PRO A 118 -3.84 -23.17 15.92
C PRO A 118 -4.43 -23.94 14.73
N GLY A 119 -4.42 -23.39 13.51
CA GLY A 119 -4.94 -24.10 12.33
C GLY A 119 -4.85 -23.32 11.04
N GLU A 120 -4.74 -24.07 9.94
CA GLU A 120 -4.85 -23.57 8.57
C GLU A 120 -6.33 -23.35 8.21
N ALA A 121 -6.66 -22.16 7.69
CA ALA A 121 -8.01 -21.81 7.29
C ALA A 121 -8.46 -22.60 6.05
N LYS A 122 -9.73 -22.96 5.97
CA LYS A 122 -10.27 -23.60 4.77
C LYS A 122 -10.55 -22.52 3.71
N LEU A 123 -9.92 -22.61 2.53
CA LEU A 123 -10.10 -21.65 1.44
C LEU A 123 -11.23 -22.03 0.48
N LEU A 124 -11.44 -23.33 0.32
CA LEU A 124 -12.34 -23.93 -0.65
C LEU A 124 -13.26 -24.95 0.03
N TRP A 125 -14.45 -25.13 -0.52
CA TRP A 125 -15.37 -26.20 -0.14
C TRP A 125 -16.11 -26.68 -1.40
N ARG A 126 -16.68 -27.89 -1.34
CA ARG A 126 -17.58 -28.39 -2.37
C ARG A 126 -19.01 -28.26 -1.88
N ASN A 127 -19.89 -27.73 -2.72
CA ASN A 127 -21.32 -27.62 -2.41
C ASN A 127 -22.02 -28.99 -2.51
N GLU A 128 -23.33 -29.00 -2.26
CA GLU A 128 -24.16 -30.21 -2.34
C GLU A 128 -24.14 -30.83 -3.75
N ASP A 129 -23.90 -30.01 -4.78
CA ASP A 129 -23.78 -30.43 -6.19
C ASP A 129 -22.37 -30.91 -6.57
N GLY A 130 -21.41 -30.87 -5.63
CA GLY A 130 -20.01 -31.27 -5.85
C GLY A 130 -19.12 -30.19 -6.50
N GLU A 131 -19.68 -29.02 -6.80
CA GLU A 131 -18.98 -27.88 -7.40
C GLU A 131 -18.10 -27.18 -6.37
N LEU A 132 -16.92 -26.73 -6.82
CA LEU A 132 -15.98 -26.01 -5.98
C LEU A 132 -16.46 -24.57 -5.74
N ALA A 133 -16.34 -24.10 -4.50
CA ALA A 133 -16.64 -22.74 -4.11
C ALA A 133 -15.64 -22.19 -3.08
N LEU A 134 -15.37 -20.90 -3.15
CA LEU A 134 -14.57 -20.19 -2.15
C LEU A 134 -15.30 -20.14 -0.80
N THR A 135 -14.59 -20.10 0.32
CA THR A 135 -15.20 -19.91 1.65
C THR A 135 -15.63 -18.47 1.90
N LYS A 136 -16.44 -18.24 2.95
CA LYS A 136 -16.87 -16.88 3.33
C LYS A 136 -15.66 -16.05 3.76
N GLU A 137 -14.73 -16.68 4.45
CA GLU A 137 -13.48 -16.11 4.94
C GLU A 137 -12.61 -15.64 3.77
N PHE A 138 -12.40 -16.49 2.75
CA PHE A 138 -11.68 -16.09 1.54
C PHE A 138 -12.40 -14.96 0.80
N ARG A 139 -13.73 -15.02 0.67
CA ARG A 139 -14.51 -13.94 0.04
C ARG A 139 -14.45 -12.62 0.81
N CYS A 140 -14.15 -12.65 2.11
CA CYS A 140 -13.99 -11.48 2.97
C CYS A 140 -12.62 -10.79 2.81
N LEU A 141 -11.64 -11.43 2.16
CA LEU A 141 -10.36 -10.84 1.71
C LEU A 141 -10.54 -9.77 0.60
N GLN A 142 -11.79 -9.37 0.39
CA GLN A 142 -12.35 -8.60 -0.71
C GLN A 142 -11.69 -7.24 -0.99
N ARG A 143 -11.04 -6.62 0.00
CA ARG A 143 -10.43 -5.28 -0.13
C ARG A 143 -9.00 -5.33 -0.66
N GLU A 144 -8.51 -6.51 -1.00
CA GLU A 144 -7.11 -6.78 -1.35
C GLU A 144 -6.83 -6.83 -2.85
N GLN A 145 -7.79 -6.39 -3.68
CA GLN A 145 -7.50 -6.05 -5.08
C GLN A 145 -6.26 -5.15 -5.17
N ILE A 146 -6.05 -4.30 -4.17
CA ILE A 146 -4.85 -3.46 -4.05
C ILE A 146 -3.58 -4.31 -4.08
N LEU A 147 -3.53 -5.41 -3.32
CA LEU A 147 -2.34 -6.25 -3.21
C LEU A 147 -2.12 -7.08 -4.48
N LYS A 148 -3.16 -7.76 -5.01
CA LYS A 148 -3.01 -8.57 -6.24
C LYS A 148 -2.68 -7.68 -7.46
N CYS A 149 -3.22 -6.46 -7.54
CA CYS A 149 -2.83 -5.46 -8.56
C CYS A 149 -1.44 -4.84 -8.33
N CYS A 150 -0.94 -4.79 -7.10
CA CYS A 150 0.41 -4.33 -6.78
C CYS A 150 1.48 -5.38 -7.13
N PHE A 151 1.16 -6.67 -7.03
CA PHE A 151 2.11 -7.77 -7.27
C PHE A 151 2.11 -8.31 -8.70
N TYR A 152 0.95 -8.40 -9.36
CA TYR A 152 0.84 -8.93 -10.70
C TYR A 152 0.48 -7.83 -11.69
N SER A 153 1.39 -7.56 -12.63
CA SER A 153 1.04 -6.93 -13.90
C SER A 153 0.31 -7.97 -14.74
N PHE A 154 -1.01 -8.11 -14.57
CA PHE A 154 -1.78 -9.07 -15.36
C PHE A 154 -1.82 -8.63 -16.83
N GLU A 155 -1.50 -9.55 -17.74
CA GLU A 155 -1.97 -9.50 -19.13
C GLU A 155 -3.40 -10.05 -19.14
N THR A 156 -4.36 -9.18 -19.45
CA THR A 156 -5.78 -9.38 -19.16
C THR A 156 -6.58 -9.56 -20.43
N GLU A 157 -7.05 -10.78 -20.72
CA GLU A 157 -8.08 -10.98 -21.75
C GLU A 157 -9.36 -11.66 -21.26
N SER A 158 -9.45 -12.10 -19.99
CA SER A 158 -10.56 -12.97 -19.55
C SER A 158 -11.34 -12.58 -18.27
N PHE A 159 -10.98 -11.52 -17.54
CA PHE A 159 -11.65 -11.19 -16.25
C PHE A 159 -12.28 -9.79 -16.22
N GLU A 160 -13.34 -9.64 -15.43
CA GLU A 160 -14.04 -8.35 -15.27
C GLU A 160 -13.10 -7.31 -14.64
N MET A 161 -12.92 -6.20 -15.36
CA MET A 161 -12.10 -5.06 -14.94
C MET A 161 -12.86 -3.75 -15.02
N LYS A 162 -12.53 -2.82 -14.12
CA LYS A 162 -13.04 -1.45 -14.15
C LYS A 162 -11.89 -0.47 -13.98
N LYS A 163 -11.69 0.41 -14.97
CA LYS A 163 -10.58 1.39 -15.00
C LYS A 163 -9.19 0.73 -14.85
N ASN A 164 -8.99 -0.43 -15.47
CA ASN A 164 -7.77 -1.26 -15.38
C ASN A 164 -7.47 -1.78 -13.95
N GLU A 165 -8.47 -1.83 -13.08
CA GLU A 165 -8.40 -2.53 -11.80
C GLU A 165 -9.30 -3.77 -11.86
N LEU A 166 -8.81 -4.89 -11.32
CA LEU A 166 -9.56 -6.13 -11.21
C LEU A 166 -10.78 -5.90 -10.30
N THR A 167 -11.99 -6.22 -10.77
CA THR A 167 -13.19 -6.05 -9.92
C THR A 167 -13.19 -7.10 -8.80
N ARG A 168 -14.10 -6.93 -7.85
CA ARG A 168 -14.34 -7.96 -6.82
C ARG A 168 -14.64 -9.30 -7.48
N GLN A 169 -15.54 -9.28 -8.45
CA GLN A 169 -16.00 -10.50 -9.08
C GLN A 169 -14.88 -11.11 -9.92
N GLY A 170 -14.16 -10.30 -10.71
CA GLY A 170 -12.97 -10.73 -11.43
C GLY A 170 -11.90 -11.35 -10.53
N PHE A 171 -11.68 -10.82 -9.32
CA PHE A 171 -10.78 -11.45 -8.33
C PHE A 171 -11.28 -12.81 -7.87
N LEU A 172 -12.57 -12.94 -7.52
CA LEU A 172 -13.13 -14.21 -7.06
C LEU A 172 -13.14 -15.26 -8.17
N ASP A 173 -13.51 -14.87 -9.38
CA ASP A 173 -13.57 -15.73 -10.55
C ASP A 173 -12.17 -16.23 -10.93
N LEU A 174 -11.17 -15.34 -10.90
CA LEU A 174 -9.77 -15.71 -11.16
C LEU A 174 -9.27 -16.78 -10.17
N ASN A 175 -9.44 -16.55 -8.86
CA ASN A 175 -8.98 -17.52 -7.86
C ASN A 175 -9.80 -18.83 -7.90
N LEU A 176 -11.09 -18.76 -8.24
CA LEU A 176 -11.91 -19.96 -8.38
C LEU A 176 -11.53 -20.76 -9.65
N MET A 177 -11.16 -20.08 -10.72
CA MET A 177 -10.62 -20.70 -11.94
C MET A 177 -9.28 -21.40 -11.63
N GLU A 178 -8.33 -20.69 -11.02
CA GLU A 178 -7.03 -21.23 -10.60
C GLU A 178 -7.21 -22.50 -9.73
N ALA A 179 -8.19 -22.48 -8.80
CA ALA A 179 -8.48 -23.62 -7.95
C ALA A 179 -9.14 -24.80 -8.68
N ASN A 180 -10.02 -24.53 -9.65
CA ASN A 180 -10.64 -25.59 -10.45
C ASN A 180 -9.63 -26.27 -11.38
N ASP A 181 -8.68 -25.51 -11.93
CA ASP A 181 -7.60 -26.04 -12.78
C ASP A 181 -6.71 -27.05 -12.02
N GLN A 182 -6.66 -26.95 -10.69
CA GLN A 182 -5.93 -27.84 -9.78
C GLN A 182 -6.83 -28.85 -9.06
N ASP A 183 -8.03 -29.15 -9.58
CA ASP A 183 -9.02 -30.06 -8.98
C ASP A 183 -9.37 -29.75 -7.50
N GLY A 184 -9.33 -28.46 -7.15
CA GLY A 184 -9.62 -27.97 -5.81
C GLY A 184 -8.44 -28.03 -4.82
N ASP A 185 -7.21 -28.28 -5.30
CA ASP A 185 -6.01 -28.08 -4.48
C ASP A 185 -5.82 -26.58 -4.15
N PRO A 186 -5.82 -26.18 -2.87
CA PRO A 186 -5.64 -24.80 -2.47
C PRO A 186 -4.19 -24.32 -2.51
N TRP A 187 -3.22 -25.14 -2.94
CA TRP A 187 -1.79 -24.79 -2.91
C TRP A 187 -1.48 -23.45 -3.58
N ASP A 188 -1.92 -23.23 -4.82
CA ASP A 188 -1.65 -21.99 -5.57
C ASP A 188 -2.31 -20.76 -4.92
N LEU A 189 -3.51 -20.95 -4.34
CA LEU A 189 -4.17 -19.90 -3.55
C LEU A 189 -3.35 -19.56 -2.31
N TRP A 190 -2.78 -20.57 -1.64
CA TRP A 190 -1.92 -20.35 -0.49
C TRP A 190 -0.62 -19.66 -0.83
N VAL A 191 0.04 -20.05 -1.92
CA VAL A 191 1.24 -19.37 -2.42
C VAL A 191 0.94 -17.90 -2.67
N THR A 192 -0.19 -17.61 -3.30
CA THR A 192 -0.66 -16.24 -3.53
C THR A 192 -0.85 -15.50 -2.20
N LEU A 193 -1.67 -16.04 -1.30
CA LEU A 193 -1.99 -15.38 -0.02
C LEU A 193 -0.74 -15.11 0.83
N LEU A 194 0.15 -16.09 0.95
CA LEU A 194 1.42 -15.93 1.66
C LEU A 194 2.26 -14.80 1.05
N SER A 195 2.33 -14.74 -0.28
CA SER A 195 3.04 -13.67 -1.00
C SER A 195 2.40 -12.29 -0.81
N LEU A 196 1.08 -12.23 -0.62
CA LEU A 196 0.36 -10.99 -0.29
C LEU A 196 0.55 -10.57 1.18
N GLY A 197 1.23 -11.39 2.00
CA GLY A 197 1.52 -11.13 3.40
C GLY A 197 0.49 -11.69 4.38
N TYR A 198 -0.36 -12.62 3.94
CA TYR A 198 -1.28 -13.37 4.81
C TYR A 198 -0.59 -14.56 5.47
N ASN A 199 -1.00 -14.85 6.69
CA ASN A 199 -0.68 -16.12 7.33
C ASN A 199 -1.76 -17.18 7.03
N LYS A 200 -1.53 -18.42 7.49
CA LYS A 200 -2.46 -19.54 7.34
C LYS A 200 -3.79 -19.37 8.11
N ALA A 201 -3.93 -18.35 8.96
CA ALA A 201 -5.20 -17.98 9.60
C ALA A 201 -6.03 -16.97 8.79
N LEU A 202 -5.57 -16.58 7.60
CA LEU A 202 -6.10 -15.45 6.84
C LEU A 202 -6.01 -14.11 7.58
N GLU A 203 -4.96 -13.94 8.40
CA GLU A 203 -4.60 -12.65 8.97
C GLU A 203 -3.42 -12.07 8.22
N MET A 204 -3.51 -10.80 7.83
CA MET A 204 -2.35 -10.11 7.27
C MET A 204 -1.31 -9.90 8.37
N THR A 205 -0.09 -10.39 8.17
CA THR A 205 1.03 -10.33 9.14
C THR A 205 2.28 -9.68 8.58
N GLU A 206 2.44 -9.62 7.26
CA GLU A 206 3.70 -9.22 6.61
C GLU A 206 3.53 -8.10 5.58
N ALA A 207 2.33 -7.50 5.52
CA ALA A 207 2.01 -6.44 4.59
C ALA A 207 1.16 -5.35 5.26
N CYS A 208 1.28 -4.12 4.77
CA CYS A 208 0.44 -3.00 5.18
C CYS A 208 0.08 -2.13 3.96
N PRO A 209 -1.08 -2.39 3.30
CA PRO A 209 -1.54 -1.62 2.16
C PRO A 209 -1.89 -0.18 2.55
N PHE A 210 -1.74 0.74 1.61
CA PHE A 210 -2.08 2.15 1.79
C PHE A 210 -2.61 2.78 0.50
N VAL A 211 -3.27 3.92 0.65
CA VAL A 211 -3.72 4.78 -0.45
C VAL A 211 -3.02 6.13 -0.34
N ILE A 212 -2.61 6.68 -1.48
CA ILE A 212 -2.08 8.03 -1.61
C ILE A 212 -3.05 8.86 -2.45
N ASP A 213 -3.48 10.00 -1.93
CA ASP A 213 -4.25 11.00 -2.65
C ASP A 213 -3.43 12.26 -2.84
N VAL A 214 -3.40 12.77 -4.07
CA VAL A 214 -2.78 14.05 -4.43
C VAL A 214 -3.83 14.93 -5.08
N CYS A 215 -4.08 16.09 -4.48
CA CYS A 215 -4.99 17.09 -5.00
C CYS A 215 -4.22 18.38 -5.28
N ALA A 216 -4.46 19.01 -6.44
CA ALA A 216 -3.82 20.26 -6.83
C ALA A 216 -4.86 21.25 -7.39
N GLU A 217 -4.73 22.52 -7.01
CA GLU A 217 -5.68 23.58 -7.36
C GLU A 217 -5.60 24.04 -8.81
N ARG A 218 -4.39 24.05 -9.38
CA ARG A 218 -4.14 24.66 -10.69
C ARG A 218 -3.96 23.64 -11.81
N CYS A 219 -3.78 22.36 -11.51
CA CYS A 219 -3.51 21.37 -12.54
C CYS A 219 -3.87 19.96 -12.12
N LYS A 220 -3.99 19.06 -13.11
CA LYS A 220 -4.26 17.65 -12.86
C LYS A 220 -2.93 16.96 -12.53
N PRO A 221 -2.72 16.53 -11.28
CA PRO A 221 -1.52 15.78 -10.94
C PRO A 221 -1.50 14.45 -11.70
N ARG A 222 -0.31 14.00 -12.12
CA ARG A 222 -0.13 12.69 -12.75
C ARG A 222 0.83 11.87 -11.91
N ILE A 223 0.31 10.83 -11.26
CA ILE A 223 1.09 9.92 -10.42
C ILE A 223 1.28 8.58 -11.12
N LYS A 224 2.47 7.99 -11.00
CA LYS A 224 2.82 6.66 -11.49
C LYS A 224 3.68 5.91 -10.49
N VAL A 225 3.47 4.61 -10.37
CA VAL A 225 4.41 3.71 -9.70
C VAL A 225 5.70 3.69 -10.51
N ALA A 226 6.84 3.80 -9.82
CA ALA A 226 8.16 3.82 -10.43
C ALA A 226 8.98 2.57 -10.09
N ALA A 227 8.87 2.06 -8.86
CA ALA A 227 9.59 0.88 -8.40
C ALA A 227 8.91 0.26 -7.17
N LEU A 228 9.26 -0.99 -6.87
CA LEU A 228 9.01 -1.67 -5.61
C LEU A 228 10.37 -2.09 -5.05
N GLU A 229 10.84 -1.41 -4.01
CA GLU A 229 12.18 -1.64 -3.46
C GLU A 229 12.28 -1.06 -2.04
N ALA A 230 13.36 -1.40 -1.33
CA ALA A 230 13.68 -0.81 -0.05
C ALA A 230 13.91 0.71 -0.16
N GLY A 231 13.80 1.42 0.97
CA GLY A 231 13.99 2.87 1.02
C GLY A 231 15.33 3.35 0.45
N GLY A 232 16.38 2.56 0.67
CA GLY A 232 17.74 2.86 0.19
C GLY A 232 18.33 4.14 0.78
N SER A 233 19.48 4.55 0.23
CA SER A 233 20.23 5.72 0.71
C SER A 233 19.46 7.04 0.55
N LYS A 234 18.62 7.16 -0.50
CA LYS A 234 17.81 8.35 -0.79
C LYS A 234 16.79 8.62 0.31
N LEU A 235 16.03 7.60 0.73
CA LEU A 235 15.07 7.72 1.82
C LEU A 235 15.79 7.98 3.15
N SER A 236 16.87 7.23 3.41
CA SER A 236 17.68 7.40 4.63
C SER A 236 18.18 8.83 4.79
N ARG A 237 18.67 9.44 3.70
CA ARG A 237 19.10 10.83 3.69
C ARG A 237 17.94 11.79 3.95
N ALA A 238 16.78 11.56 3.32
CA ALA A 238 15.60 12.40 3.52
C ALA A 238 15.10 12.36 4.98
N VAL A 239 15.09 11.18 5.60
CA VAL A 239 14.76 11.00 7.03
C VAL A 239 15.75 11.78 7.91
N CYS A 240 17.06 11.67 7.64
CA CYS A 240 18.07 12.42 8.39
C CYS A 240 17.89 13.94 8.23
N THR A 241 17.66 14.41 6.99
CA THR A 241 17.41 15.83 6.72
C THR A 241 16.15 16.33 7.44
N ALA A 242 15.05 15.58 7.42
CA ALA A 242 13.84 15.93 8.14
C ALA A 242 14.09 16.04 9.65
N ALA A 243 14.78 15.07 10.26
CA ALA A 243 15.12 15.10 11.68
C ALA A 243 16.01 16.29 12.07
N LEU A 244 16.92 16.71 11.19
CA LEU A 244 17.77 17.88 11.41
C LEU A 244 16.99 19.20 11.33
N LEU A 245 15.95 19.27 10.50
CA LEU A 245 15.12 20.46 10.33
C LEU A 245 14.12 20.64 11.49
N GLU A 246 13.63 19.53 12.07
CA GLU A 246 12.74 19.52 13.24
C GLU A 246 13.50 19.63 14.59
N GLY A 247 14.84 19.64 14.55
CA GLY A 247 15.71 19.38 15.69
C GLY A 247 16.11 20.57 16.56
N GLU A 248 15.25 21.56 16.81
CA GLU A 248 15.49 22.47 17.95
C GLU A 248 14.98 21.83 19.25
N PRO A 249 15.86 21.38 20.17
CA PRO A 249 15.42 20.77 21.41
C PRO A 249 14.72 21.82 22.28
N GLN A 250 13.44 21.60 22.57
CA GLN A 250 12.74 22.38 23.60
C GLN A 250 13.15 21.89 24.98
N ALA A 251 13.52 22.82 25.86
CA ALA A 251 13.89 22.51 27.24
C ALA A 251 12.75 21.76 27.95
N LEU A 252 13.07 20.61 28.53
CA LEU A 252 12.18 19.89 29.43
C LEU A 252 11.84 20.80 30.61
N ARG A 253 10.59 21.28 30.71
CA ARG A 253 10.10 21.91 31.93
C ARG A 253 9.89 20.80 32.97
N GLY A 254 10.70 20.83 34.02
CA GLY A 254 10.56 19.98 35.21
C GLY A 254 9.37 20.36 36.07
#